data_AF-A0A1G2KW46-F1
#
_entry.id   AF-A0A1G2KW46-F1
#
_cell.length_a   1.000
_cell.length_b   1.000
_cell.length_c   1.000
_cell.angle_alpha   90.00
_cell.angle_beta   90.00
_cell.angle_gamma   90.00
#
_symmetry.space_group_name_H-M   'P 1'
#
loop_
_entity.id
_entity.type
_entity.pdbx_description
1 polymer ?
#
loop_
_entity_poly.entity_id
_entity_poly.type
_entity_poly.pdbx_seq_one_letter_code
_entity_poly.pdbx_strand_id
1 'polypeptide(L)'
;MDQLAKKYARRDRLLRLRRRINRRLQKLGVRDVLTANELRRRDALLQTLFFIPFLRRLGVRANHISYLGFILVTLFNVLMVMGYFKLAFLAGGLGILTDALDGPTARWKDPETGRDDVTGWGTFLDHSRDFFFAFSFGWEAFFRFGSISIIEAALACMVFLSYFLIMVAICIKYQILTPPFFAPVAVRFTAPYWRGIITRFSAFALRELQTDFWGRSQFLLLVVGVILLFAGKFMEVAPLIHAAYVILGGELAFGFRNIISAYRAEEDAEDE
;
A
#
# COMPACT_ATOMS: atom_id res chain seq x y z
N MET A 1 15.85 -31.62 -39.24
CA MET A 1 15.21 -32.20 -38.03
C MET A 1 16.00 -31.96 -36.74
N ASP A 2 17.34 -31.96 -36.79
CA ASP A 2 18.18 -31.92 -35.58
C ASP A 2 18.19 -30.57 -34.81
N GLN A 3 18.01 -29.43 -35.49
CA GLN A 3 17.94 -28.12 -34.84
C GLN A 3 16.62 -27.88 -34.06
N LEU A 4 15.51 -28.42 -34.56
CA LEU A 4 14.21 -28.34 -33.89
C LEU A 4 14.20 -29.16 -32.61
N ALA A 5 14.75 -30.38 -32.66
CA ALA A 5 14.93 -31.22 -31.48
C ALA A 5 15.82 -30.54 -30.42
N LYS A 6 16.94 -29.92 -30.81
CA LYS A 6 17.79 -29.13 -29.90
C LYS A 6 17.06 -27.92 -29.30
N LYS A 7 16.22 -27.23 -30.08
CA LYS A 7 15.43 -26.08 -29.61
C LYS A 7 14.37 -26.51 -28.59
N TYR A 8 13.67 -27.62 -28.84
CA TYR A 8 12.70 -28.19 -27.90
C TYR A 8 13.38 -28.67 -26.62
N ALA A 9 14.49 -29.40 -26.72
CA ALA A 9 15.25 -29.85 -25.55
C ALA A 9 15.74 -28.68 -24.68
N ARG A 10 16.19 -27.57 -25.30
CA ARG A 10 16.59 -26.35 -24.58
C ARG A 10 15.41 -25.69 -23.87
N ARG A 11 14.25 -25.57 -24.54
CA ARG A 11 13.01 -25.04 -23.94
C ARG A 11 12.56 -25.88 -22.75
N ASP A 12 12.62 -27.20 -22.88
CA ASP A 12 12.22 -28.14 -21.84
C ASP A 12 13.14 -28.06 -20.61
N ARG A 13 14.45 -27.93 -20.83
CA ARG A 13 15.43 -27.70 -19.76
C ARG A 13 15.16 -26.40 -19.00
N LEU A 14 14.86 -25.31 -19.73
CA LEU A 14 14.51 -24.02 -19.15
C LEU A 14 13.19 -24.06 -18.36
N LEU A 15 12.17 -24.77 -18.87
CA LEU A 15 10.89 -24.95 -18.17
C LEU A 15 11.07 -25.74 -16.86
N ARG A 16 11.89 -26.81 -16.87
CA ARG A 16 12.21 -27.58 -15.66
C ARG A 16 12.98 -26.74 -14.63
N LEU A 17 13.95 -25.94 -15.08
CA LEU A 17 14.67 -24.99 -14.23
C LEU A 17 13.73 -23.95 -13.61
N ARG A 18 12.85 -23.35 -14.42
CA ARG A 18 11.83 -22.41 -13.96
C ARG A 18 10.91 -23.03 -12.91
N ARG A 19 10.42 -24.26 -13.13
CA ARG A 19 9.59 -24.99 -12.16
C ARG A 19 10.33 -25.27 -10.86
N ARG A 20 11.62 -25.64 -10.91
CA ARG A 20 12.46 -25.86 -9.72
C ARG A 20 12.68 -24.58 -8.93
N ILE A 21 12.95 -23.47 -9.61
CA ILE A 21 13.14 -22.15 -9.02
C ILE A 21 11.83 -21.69 -8.37
N ASN A 22 10.70 -21.78 -9.08
CA ASN A 22 9.39 -21.43 -8.54
C ASN A 22 9.00 -22.27 -7.32
N ARG A 23 9.27 -23.58 -7.31
CA ARG A 23 9.03 -24.42 -6.12
C ARG A 23 9.91 -24.03 -4.94
N ARG A 24 11.18 -23.67 -5.18
CA ARG A 24 12.07 -23.17 -4.11
C ARG A 24 11.61 -21.80 -3.60
N LEU A 25 11.15 -20.93 -4.49
CA LEU A 25 10.63 -19.60 -4.13
C LEU A 25 9.30 -19.70 -3.38
N GLN A 26 8.38 -20.57 -3.80
CA GLN A 26 7.15 -20.88 -3.06
C GLN A 26 7.45 -21.44 -1.66
N LYS A 27 8.43 -22.36 -1.53
CA LYS A 27 8.89 -22.84 -0.22
C LYS A 27 9.52 -21.76 0.66
N LEU A 28 10.05 -20.70 0.07
CA LEU A 28 10.56 -19.53 0.77
C LEU A 28 9.47 -18.50 1.09
N GLY A 29 8.21 -18.80 0.74
CA GLY A 29 7.07 -17.90 0.91
C GLY A 29 6.97 -16.84 -0.18
N VAL A 30 7.75 -16.93 -1.26
CA VAL A 30 7.71 -16.00 -2.39
C VAL A 30 6.70 -16.48 -3.42
N ARG A 31 5.45 -15.99 -3.30
CA ARG A 31 4.33 -16.47 -4.14
C ARG A 31 4.42 -15.95 -5.58
N ASP A 32 5.14 -14.86 -5.87
CA ASP A 32 5.17 -14.29 -7.23
C ASP A 32 6.51 -13.67 -7.66
N VAL A 33 7.30 -14.44 -8.41
CA VAL A 33 8.65 -14.08 -8.88
C VAL A 33 8.65 -12.95 -9.91
N LEU A 34 7.57 -12.85 -10.70
CA LEU A 34 7.41 -11.78 -11.69
C LEU A 34 7.25 -10.44 -10.98
N THR A 35 6.43 -10.42 -9.93
CA THR A 35 6.18 -9.27 -9.07
C THR A 35 7.44 -8.80 -8.37
N ALA A 36 8.25 -9.70 -7.83
CA ALA A 36 9.51 -9.34 -7.19
C ALA A 36 10.52 -8.69 -8.17
N ASN A 37 10.58 -9.15 -9.41
CA ASN A 37 11.47 -8.57 -10.44
C ASN A 37 10.97 -7.22 -10.94
N GLU A 38 9.66 -7.07 -11.14
CA GLU A 38 9.03 -5.81 -11.52
C GLU A 38 9.25 -4.75 -10.43
N LEU A 39 9.01 -5.11 -9.17
CA LEU A 39 9.22 -4.24 -8.02
C LEU A 39 10.67 -3.78 -7.92
N ARG A 40 11.64 -4.68 -8.09
CA ARG A 40 13.07 -4.33 -8.10
C ARG A 40 13.42 -3.35 -9.23
N ARG A 41 12.85 -3.52 -10.42
CA ARG A 41 13.09 -2.60 -11.55
C ARG A 41 12.49 -1.22 -11.28
N ARG A 42 11.26 -1.18 -10.76
CA ARG A 42 10.60 0.05 -10.34
C ARG A 42 11.40 0.76 -9.26
N ASP A 43 11.80 0.03 -8.23
CA ASP A 43 12.58 0.59 -7.12
C ASP A 43 13.94 1.11 -7.61
N ALA A 44 14.62 0.41 -8.52
CA ALA A 44 15.88 0.88 -9.10
C ALA A 44 15.71 2.18 -9.91
N LEU A 45 14.62 2.28 -10.68
CA LEU A 45 14.26 3.50 -11.41
C LEU A 45 14.00 4.65 -10.43
N LEU A 46 13.16 4.44 -9.42
CA LEU A 46 12.83 5.44 -8.41
C LEU A 46 14.07 5.86 -7.60
N GLN A 47 14.92 4.91 -7.21
CA GLN A 47 16.19 5.20 -6.52
C GLN A 47 17.11 6.10 -7.35
N THR A 48 17.10 5.93 -8.67
CA THR A 48 17.88 6.76 -9.59
C THR A 48 17.25 8.14 -9.77
N LEU A 49 15.95 8.20 -10.06
CA LEU A 49 15.22 9.45 -10.31
C LEU A 49 15.23 10.39 -9.10
N PHE A 50 15.15 9.82 -7.90
CA PHE A 50 15.04 10.59 -6.66
C PHE A 50 16.32 10.66 -5.84
N PHE A 51 17.44 10.26 -6.43
CA PHE A 51 18.76 10.34 -5.79
C PHE A 51 18.78 9.71 -4.39
N ILE A 52 18.05 8.60 -4.20
CA ILE A 52 17.92 7.92 -2.89
C ILE A 52 19.30 7.61 -2.28
N PRO A 53 20.32 7.14 -3.04
CA PRO A 53 21.66 6.94 -2.49
C PRO A 53 22.28 8.21 -1.90
N PHE A 54 22.00 9.38 -2.48
CA PHE A 54 22.48 10.67 -1.98
C PHE A 54 21.73 11.09 -0.72
N LEU A 55 20.39 10.97 -0.71
CA LEU A 55 19.57 11.25 0.47
C LEU A 55 19.99 10.38 1.67
N ARG A 56 20.31 9.11 1.42
CA ARG A 56 20.86 8.18 2.42
C ARG A 56 22.20 8.64 3.00
N ARG A 57 23.10 9.16 2.16
CA ARG A 57 24.38 9.73 2.61
C ARG A 57 24.20 10.96 3.50
N LEU A 58 23.11 11.72 3.31
CA LEU A 58 22.72 12.83 4.18
C LEU A 58 22.03 12.38 5.48
N GLY A 59 21.89 11.06 5.71
CA GLY A 59 21.23 10.51 6.88
C GLY A 59 19.70 10.43 6.78
N VAL A 60 19.12 10.70 5.61
CA VAL A 60 17.68 10.54 5.39
C VAL A 60 17.34 9.05 5.33
N ARG A 61 16.48 8.61 6.27
CA ARG A 61 15.98 7.24 6.36
C ARG A 61 14.53 7.16 5.85
N ALA A 62 14.07 5.95 5.55
CA ALA A 62 12.70 5.74 5.07
C ALA A 62 11.65 6.31 6.05
N ASN A 63 11.85 6.10 7.36
CA ASN A 63 10.97 6.65 8.38
C ASN A 63 10.85 8.18 8.32
N HIS A 64 11.94 8.90 8.01
CA HIS A 64 11.89 10.37 7.88
C HIS A 64 10.97 10.79 6.72
N ILE A 65 10.99 10.04 5.63
CA ILE A 65 10.13 10.26 4.46
C ILE A 65 8.67 9.95 4.82
N SER A 66 8.40 8.83 5.51
CA SER A 66 7.04 8.49 5.95
C SER A 66 6.48 9.52 6.95
N TYR A 67 7.30 10.05 7.87
CA TYR A 67 6.88 11.14 8.76
C TYR A 67 6.53 12.41 8.00
N LEU A 68 7.38 12.81 7.04
CA LEU A 68 7.11 13.97 6.19
C LEU A 68 5.79 13.76 5.41
N GLY A 69 5.58 12.57 4.86
CA GLY A 69 4.34 12.21 4.18
C GLY A 69 3.11 12.33 5.07
N PHE A 70 3.19 11.82 6.29
CA PHE A 70 2.12 11.96 7.27
C PHE A 70 1.80 13.42 7.61
N ILE A 71 2.82 14.26 7.80
CA ILE A 71 2.65 15.70 8.02
C ILE A 71 1.99 16.36 6.81
N LEU A 72 2.42 16.02 5.59
CA LEU A 72 1.85 16.56 4.35
C LEU A 72 0.38 16.18 4.15
N VAL A 73 0.00 14.94 4.46
CA VAL A 73 -1.40 14.50 4.43
C VAL A 73 -2.23 15.21 5.49
N THR A 74 -1.68 15.38 6.70
CA THR A 74 -2.35 16.14 7.76
C THR A 74 -2.54 17.60 7.34
N LEU A 75 -1.52 18.21 6.73
CA LEU A 75 -1.57 19.57 6.21
C LEU A 75 -2.58 19.70 5.07
N PHE A 76 -2.63 18.73 4.15
CA PHE A 76 -3.67 18.65 3.12
C PHE A 76 -5.06 18.73 3.73
N ASN A 77 -5.34 17.93 4.77
CA ASN A 77 -6.63 17.89 5.43
C ASN A 77 -6.99 19.22 6.08
N VAL A 78 -6.06 19.83 6.82
CA VAL A 78 -6.26 21.14 7.43
C VAL A 78 -6.55 22.21 6.38
N LEU A 79 -5.78 22.23 5.29
CA LEU A 79 -5.95 23.19 4.20
C LEU A 79 -7.26 23.00 3.45
N MET A 80 -7.70 21.74 3.23
CA MET A 80 -9.02 21.44 2.67
C MET A 80 -10.12 22.01 3.57
N VAL A 81 -10.07 21.72 4.89
CA VAL A 81 -11.04 22.25 5.88
C VAL A 81 -11.12 23.78 5.80
N MET A 82 -9.97 24.45 5.80
CA MET A 82 -9.87 25.92 5.71
C MET A 82 -10.24 26.51 4.34
N GLY A 83 -10.48 25.69 3.31
CA GLY A 83 -10.82 26.15 1.96
C GLY A 83 -9.64 26.59 1.10
N TYR A 84 -8.40 26.33 1.52
CA TYR A 84 -7.19 26.62 0.75
C TYR A 84 -6.88 25.51 -0.27
N PHE A 85 -7.82 25.25 -1.18
CA PHE A 85 -7.80 24.08 -2.06
C PHE A 85 -6.50 23.94 -2.87
N LYS A 86 -5.97 25.02 -3.47
CA LYS A 86 -4.72 24.95 -4.26
C LYS A 86 -3.51 24.48 -3.43
N LEU A 87 -3.37 25.01 -2.22
CA LEU A 87 -2.29 24.60 -1.31
C LEU A 87 -2.51 23.20 -0.78
N ALA A 88 -3.78 22.82 -0.54
CA ALA A 88 -4.13 21.46 -0.19
C ALA A 88 -3.68 20.49 -1.29
N PHE A 89 -4.02 20.74 -2.57
CA PHE A 89 -3.58 19.90 -3.69
C PHE A 89 -2.07 19.75 -3.77
N LEU A 90 -1.34 20.84 -3.55
CA LEU A 90 0.11 20.78 -3.52
C LEU A 90 0.60 19.89 -2.36
N ALA A 91 0.07 20.07 -1.16
CA ALA A 91 0.43 19.25 0.00
C ALA A 91 0.08 17.76 -0.22
N GLY A 92 -1.09 17.47 -0.77
CA GLY A 92 -1.53 16.11 -1.08
C GLY A 92 -0.67 15.45 -2.16
N GLY A 93 -0.35 16.18 -3.24
CA GLY A 93 0.53 15.70 -4.30
C GLY A 93 1.95 15.42 -3.80
N LEU A 94 2.49 16.28 -2.93
CA LEU A 94 3.77 16.01 -2.25
C LEU A 94 3.66 14.82 -1.29
N GLY A 95 2.53 14.64 -0.60
CA GLY A 95 2.25 13.47 0.24
C GLY A 95 2.30 12.17 -0.54
N ILE A 96 1.60 12.10 -1.69
CA ILE A 96 1.66 10.95 -2.61
C ILE A 96 3.09 10.70 -3.09
N LEU A 97 3.85 11.76 -3.37
CA LEU A 97 5.24 11.61 -3.77
C LEU A 97 6.07 10.95 -2.66
N THR A 98 5.89 11.33 -1.39
CA THR A 98 6.62 10.69 -0.29
C THR A 98 6.30 9.20 -0.13
N ASP A 99 5.07 8.78 -0.44
CA ASP A 99 4.65 7.36 -0.46
C ASP A 99 5.36 6.57 -1.57
N ALA A 100 5.52 7.18 -2.75
CA ALA A 100 6.30 6.57 -3.81
C ALA A 100 7.80 6.41 -3.45
N LEU A 101 8.30 7.18 -2.47
CA LEU A 101 9.72 7.26 -2.12
C LEU A 101 10.12 6.44 -0.89
N ASP A 102 9.27 6.34 0.12
CA ASP A 102 9.63 5.67 1.37
C ASP A 102 9.84 4.17 1.17
N GLY A 103 9.02 3.51 0.34
CA GLY A 103 9.17 2.10 -0.01
C GLY A 103 10.52 1.77 -0.66
N PRO A 104 10.89 2.39 -1.79
CA PRO A 104 12.21 2.20 -2.40
C PRO A 104 13.38 2.61 -1.50
N THR A 105 13.19 3.60 -0.63
CA THR A 105 14.20 4.01 0.37
C THR A 105 14.37 2.97 1.46
N ALA A 106 13.29 2.35 1.93
CA ALA A 106 13.31 1.29 2.94
C ALA A 106 13.96 0.01 2.40
N ARG A 107 13.74 -0.31 1.12
CA ARG A 107 14.30 -1.49 0.45
C ARG A 107 15.69 -1.26 -0.14
N TRP A 108 16.25 -0.06 0.00
CA TRP A 108 17.64 0.18 -0.36
C TRP A 108 18.54 -0.46 0.68
N LYS A 109 19.42 -1.36 0.22
CA LYS A 109 20.33 -2.09 1.09
C LYS A 109 21.45 -1.17 1.56
N ASP A 110 21.61 -1.11 2.86
CA ASP A 110 22.76 -0.48 3.48
C ASP A 110 24.06 -1.14 2.95
N PRO A 111 25.00 -0.37 2.37
CA PRO A 111 26.27 -0.90 1.86
C PRO A 111 27.15 -1.51 2.94
N GLU A 112 27.02 -1.06 4.19
CA GLU A 112 27.84 -1.50 5.32
C GLU A 112 27.26 -2.75 5.97
N THR A 113 25.93 -2.80 6.16
CA THR A 113 25.26 -3.90 6.88
C THR A 113 24.58 -4.91 5.96
N GLY A 114 24.34 -4.57 4.69
CA GLY A 114 23.65 -5.38 3.70
C GLY A 114 22.15 -5.58 3.98
N ARG A 115 21.60 -4.89 4.98
CA ARG A 115 20.22 -5.00 5.45
C ARG A 115 19.33 -3.89 4.89
N ASP A 116 18.05 -4.20 4.79
CA ASP A 116 16.97 -3.28 4.44
C ASP A 116 16.60 -2.47 5.69
N ASP A 117 16.06 -1.26 5.52
CA ASP A 117 15.65 -0.35 6.61
C ASP A 117 14.12 -0.38 6.81
N VAL A 118 13.51 -1.54 6.57
CA VAL A 118 12.07 -1.74 6.74
C VAL A 118 11.78 -1.89 8.22
N THR A 119 11.00 -0.99 8.79
CA THR A 119 10.63 -1.01 10.21
C THR A 119 9.11 -1.14 10.37
N GLY A 120 8.65 -1.79 11.44
CA GLY A 120 7.22 -1.87 11.75
C GLY A 120 6.59 -0.48 11.96
N TRP A 121 7.36 0.46 12.50
CA TRP A 121 6.91 1.84 12.68
C TRP A 121 6.74 2.59 11.34
N GLY A 122 7.71 2.48 10.44
CA GLY A 122 7.58 3.02 9.09
C GLY A 122 6.37 2.45 8.35
N THR A 123 6.14 1.13 8.48
CA THR A 123 4.98 0.45 7.88
C THR A 123 3.65 0.91 8.49
N PHE A 124 3.61 1.19 9.79
CA PHE A 124 2.42 1.75 10.43
C PHE A 124 2.13 3.18 9.95
N LEU A 125 3.16 4.03 9.85
CA LEU A 125 3.02 5.40 9.36
C LEU A 125 2.56 5.44 7.90
N ASP A 126 3.11 4.58 7.07
CA ASP A 126 2.76 4.41 5.66
C ASP A 126 1.25 4.16 5.49
N HIS A 127 0.74 3.11 6.13
CA HIS A 127 -0.69 2.82 6.07
C HIS A 127 -1.58 3.82 6.81
N SER A 128 -1.08 4.45 7.88
CA SER A 128 -1.80 5.51 8.58
C SER A 128 -2.00 6.71 7.68
N ARG A 129 -0.94 7.13 7.00
CA ARG A 129 -0.97 8.18 5.99
C ARG A 129 -1.98 7.83 4.89
N ASP A 130 -1.93 6.62 4.34
CA ASP A 130 -2.84 6.19 3.27
C ASP A 130 -4.31 6.27 3.68
N PHE A 131 -4.62 5.81 4.91
CA PHE A 131 -5.97 5.90 5.45
C PHE A 131 -6.43 7.34 5.61
N PHE A 132 -5.62 8.22 6.24
CA PHE A 132 -6.00 9.61 6.44
C PHE A 132 -6.15 10.35 5.12
N PHE A 133 -5.28 10.05 4.14
CA PHE A 133 -5.38 10.63 2.82
C PHE A 133 -6.65 10.17 2.12
N ALA A 134 -6.91 8.86 2.04
CA ALA A 134 -8.09 8.30 1.40
C ALA A 134 -9.39 8.76 2.08
N PHE A 135 -9.43 8.80 3.42
CA PHE A 135 -10.60 9.24 4.17
C PHE A 135 -10.94 10.69 3.88
N SER A 136 -9.97 11.58 4.03
CA SER A 136 -10.22 13.01 3.84
C SER A 136 -10.45 13.36 2.37
N PHE A 137 -9.79 12.64 1.46
CA PHE A 137 -10.05 12.77 0.03
C PHE A 137 -11.48 12.32 -0.32
N GLY A 138 -11.94 11.19 0.23
CA GLY A 138 -13.31 10.71 0.07
C GLY A 138 -14.33 11.68 0.68
N TRP A 139 -14.09 12.12 1.91
CA TRP A 139 -14.95 13.09 2.59
C TRP A 139 -15.17 14.35 1.75
N GLU A 140 -14.07 14.93 1.25
CA GLU A 140 -14.13 16.16 0.46
C GLU A 140 -14.78 15.94 -0.91
N ALA A 141 -14.42 14.87 -1.62
CA ALA A 141 -14.97 14.55 -2.95
C ALA A 141 -16.49 14.28 -2.92
N PHE A 142 -17.01 13.66 -1.86
CA PHE A 142 -18.41 13.27 -1.77
C PHE A 142 -19.31 14.26 -1.02
N PHE A 143 -18.80 14.96 0.00
CA PHE A 143 -19.64 15.81 0.85
C PHE A 143 -19.43 17.31 0.63
N ARG A 144 -18.25 17.76 0.18
CA ARG A 144 -17.93 19.19 0.09
C ARG A 144 -18.09 19.79 -1.30
N PHE A 145 -17.76 19.07 -2.37
CA PHE A 145 -17.83 19.59 -3.76
C PHE A 145 -19.18 19.39 -4.48
N GLY A 146 -20.25 19.11 -3.73
CA GLY A 146 -21.63 19.32 -4.21
C GLY A 146 -22.25 18.17 -5.02
N SER A 147 -23.56 18.02 -4.81
CA SER A 147 -24.51 16.97 -5.20
C SER A 147 -24.29 15.59 -4.55
N ILE A 148 -24.92 15.35 -3.40
CA ILE A 148 -24.99 14.01 -2.79
C ILE A 148 -26.13 13.25 -3.46
N SER A 149 -25.83 12.54 -4.55
CA SER A 149 -26.71 11.45 -4.95
C SER A 149 -26.57 10.30 -3.94
N ILE A 150 -27.61 9.49 -3.77
CA ILE A 150 -27.56 8.29 -2.90
C ILE A 150 -26.41 7.37 -3.31
N ILE A 151 -26.11 7.31 -4.61
CA ILE A 151 -25.01 6.50 -5.18
C ILE A 151 -23.65 7.03 -4.72
N GLU A 152 -23.45 8.34 -4.74
CA GLU A 152 -22.21 8.98 -4.25
C GLU A 152 -22.00 8.75 -2.76
N ALA A 153 -23.05 8.88 -1.94
CA ALA A 153 -22.97 8.57 -0.51
C ALA A 153 -22.63 7.10 -0.26
N ALA A 154 -23.23 6.17 -1.02
CA ALA A 154 -22.95 4.75 -0.89
C ALA A 154 -21.49 4.41 -1.27
N LEU A 155 -20.99 4.96 -2.38
CA LEU A 155 -19.60 4.79 -2.81
C LEU A 155 -18.62 5.37 -1.77
N ALA A 156 -18.92 6.55 -1.21
CA ALA A 156 -18.14 7.17 -0.15
C ALA A 156 -18.00 6.25 1.07
N CYS A 157 -19.14 5.72 1.53
CA CYS A 157 -19.19 4.79 2.66
C CYS A 157 -18.43 3.51 2.38
N MET A 158 -18.52 2.94 1.17
CA MET A 158 -17.79 1.71 0.81
C MET A 158 -16.28 1.94 0.78
N VAL A 159 -15.81 3.01 0.15
CA VAL A 159 -14.37 3.34 0.12
C VAL A 159 -13.86 3.59 1.54
N PHE A 160 -14.60 4.36 2.34
CA PHE A 160 -14.27 4.61 3.74
C PHE A 160 -14.16 3.31 4.54
N LEU A 161 -15.17 2.44 4.46
CA LEU A 161 -15.19 1.17 5.17
C LEU A 161 -14.04 0.25 4.74
N SER A 162 -13.72 0.18 3.44
CA SER A 162 -12.56 -0.60 2.96
C SER A 162 -11.26 -0.14 3.60
N TYR A 163 -10.99 1.17 3.59
CA TYR A 163 -9.78 1.73 4.20
C TYR A 163 -9.77 1.61 5.73
N PHE A 164 -10.92 1.80 6.36
CA PHE A 164 -11.07 1.62 7.81
C PHE A 164 -10.81 0.17 8.22
N LEU A 165 -11.36 -0.79 7.48
CA LEU A 165 -11.12 -2.22 7.72
C LEU A 165 -9.65 -2.59 7.49
N ILE A 166 -8.98 -2.03 6.47
CA ILE A 166 -7.54 -2.19 6.27
C ILE A 166 -6.77 -1.64 7.48
N MET A 167 -7.10 -0.44 7.96
CA MET A 167 -6.49 0.15 9.15
C MET A 167 -6.70 -0.73 10.39
N VAL A 168 -7.93 -1.22 10.61
CA VAL A 168 -8.25 -2.10 11.73
C VAL A 168 -7.47 -3.42 11.61
N ALA A 169 -7.43 -4.03 10.43
CA ALA A 169 -6.67 -5.26 10.17
C ALA A 169 -5.17 -5.06 10.42
N ILE A 170 -4.63 -3.89 10.07
CA ILE A 170 -3.26 -3.46 10.39
C ILE A 170 -3.09 -3.34 11.89
N CYS A 171 -3.95 -2.61 12.59
CA CYS A 171 -3.88 -2.46 14.04
C CYS A 171 -3.95 -3.80 14.79
N ILE A 172 -4.76 -4.73 14.30
CA ILE A 172 -4.86 -6.11 14.80
C ILE A 172 -3.59 -6.90 14.47
N LYS A 173 -3.17 -6.91 13.21
CA LYS A 173 -1.98 -7.64 12.72
C LYS A 173 -0.69 -7.17 13.39
N TYR A 174 -0.53 -5.86 13.57
CA TYR A 174 0.61 -5.25 14.25
C TYR A 174 0.49 -5.24 15.76
N GLN A 175 -0.59 -5.82 16.29
CA GLN A 175 -0.86 -5.88 17.71
C GLN A 175 -0.78 -4.53 18.43
N ILE A 176 -1.00 -3.43 17.70
CA ILE A 176 -1.05 -2.07 18.27
C ILE A 176 -2.17 -2.01 19.31
N LEU A 177 -3.20 -2.83 19.11
CA LEU A 177 -4.33 -3.02 20.00
C LEU A 177 -4.28 -4.32 20.82
N THR A 178 -3.21 -5.12 20.75
CA THR A 178 -3.06 -6.35 21.55
C THR A 178 -1.93 -6.17 22.56
N PRO A 179 -2.27 -5.87 23.83
CA PRO A 179 -2.83 -6.87 24.72
C PRO A 179 -3.79 -6.33 25.81
N PRO A 180 -4.41 -7.27 26.50
CA PRO A 180 -5.80 -7.64 26.27
C PRO A 180 -6.72 -6.43 26.42
N PHE A 181 -7.78 -6.38 25.61
CA PHE A 181 -8.94 -5.53 25.90
C PHE A 181 -9.47 -5.75 27.35
N PHE A 182 -9.08 -6.88 27.97
CA PHE A 182 -9.32 -7.30 29.36
C PHE A 182 -8.18 -7.07 30.38
N ALA A 183 -7.01 -6.46 30.05
CA ALA A 183 -6.06 -6.09 31.12
C ALA A 183 -6.48 -4.77 31.79
N PRO A 184 -6.27 -4.65 33.11
CA PRO A 184 -6.42 -3.40 33.84
C PRO A 184 -5.59 -2.28 33.19
N VAL A 185 -6.18 -1.07 33.11
CA VAL A 185 -5.55 0.14 32.53
C VAL A 185 -4.15 0.39 33.11
N ALA A 186 -3.90 0.02 34.37
CA ALA A 186 -2.61 0.15 35.04
C ALA A 186 -1.45 -0.63 34.39
N VAL A 187 -1.72 -1.74 33.69
CA VAL A 187 -0.68 -2.56 33.04
C VAL A 187 -0.31 -2.00 31.65
N ARG A 188 -1.24 -1.26 31.02
CA ARG A 188 -1.15 -0.74 29.64
C ARG A 188 -0.11 0.39 29.46
N PHE A 189 0.41 0.95 30.56
CA PHE A 189 1.39 2.05 30.53
C PHE A 189 2.73 1.70 31.20
N THR A 190 3.01 0.43 31.43
CA THR A 190 4.29 0.03 32.04
C THR A 190 5.43 0.05 31.00
N ALA A 191 6.61 0.53 31.40
CA ALA A 191 7.80 0.56 30.54
C ALA A 191 8.19 -0.82 29.93
N PRO A 192 8.02 -1.96 30.63
CA PRO A 192 8.27 -3.29 30.05
C PRO A 192 7.31 -3.64 28.91
N TYR A 193 6.05 -3.23 29.00
CA TYR A 193 5.05 -3.43 27.96
C TYR A 193 5.39 -2.65 26.68
N TRP A 194 5.70 -1.36 26.81
CA TRP A 194 6.14 -0.54 25.70
C TRP A 194 7.45 -1.03 25.08
N ARG A 195 8.41 -1.48 25.90
CA ARG A 195 9.64 -2.13 25.39
C ARG A 195 9.32 -3.42 24.63
N GLY A 196 8.38 -4.24 25.11
CA GLY A 196 7.94 -5.45 24.43
C GLY A 196 7.33 -5.17 23.05
N ILE A 197 6.49 -4.14 22.95
CA ILE A 197 5.94 -3.66 21.67
C ILE A 197 7.07 -3.16 20.76
N ILE A 198 7.93 -2.25 21.24
CA ILE A 198 9.04 -1.68 20.45
C ILE A 198 9.98 -2.78 19.93
N THR A 199 10.26 -3.80 20.74
CA THR A 199 11.13 -4.94 20.35
C THR A 199 10.46 -5.80 19.27
N ARG A 200 9.14 -6.05 19.35
CA ARG A 200 8.39 -6.76 18.30
C ARG A 200 8.27 -5.94 17.01
N PHE A 201 8.10 -4.62 17.13
CA PHE A 201 8.06 -3.68 16.01
C PHE A 201 9.39 -3.55 15.24
N SER A 202 10.51 -3.69 15.95
CA SER A 202 11.87 -3.59 15.38
C SER A 202 12.41 -4.90 14.83
N ALA A 203 11.89 -6.07 15.24
CA ALA A 203 12.25 -7.38 14.72
C ALA A 203 11.48 -7.78 13.44
N PHE A 204 10.81 -6.83 12.80
CA PHE A 204 9.91 -7.09 11.68
C PHE A 204 10.66 -7.45 10.38
N ALA A 205 10.19 -8.50 9.70
CA ALA A 205 10.57 -8.84 8.33
C ALA A 205 9.31 -8.96 7.49
N LEU A 206 9.19 -8.12 6.47
CA LEU A 206 8.02 -8.01 5.59
C LEU A 206 7.99 -9.22 4.63
N ARG A 207 7.50 -10.37 5.11
CA ARG A 207 7.14 -11.50 4.23
C ARG A 207 5.76 -11.24 3.66
N GLU A 208 5.79 -10.55 2.52
CA GLU A 208 4.78 -10.50 1.46
C GLU A 208 3.39 -9.98 1.86
N LEU A 209 3.31 -8.66 2.02
CA LEU A 209 2.13 -7.87 1.67
C LEU A 209 2.39 -7.24 0.29
N GLN A 210 2.68 -8.08 -0.71
CA GLN A 210 2.78 -7.63 -2.10
C GLN A 210 1.86 -8.46 -2.96
N THR A 211 0.75 -7.78 -3.23
CA THR A 211 -0.52 -8.21 -3.77
C THR A 211 -0.41 -8.86 -5.13
N ASP A 212 -1.30 -9.83 -5.33
CA ASP A 212 -1.55 -10.43 -6.63
C ASP A 212 -1.90 -9.35 -7.67
N PHE A 213 -1.90 -9.73 -8.94
CA PHE A 213 -2.25 -8.83 -10.05
C PHE A 213 -3.59 -8.10 -9.81
N TRP A 214 -4.54 -8.76 -9.16
CA TRP A 214 -5.88 -8.24 -8.90
C TRP A 214 -5.89 -7.16 -7.82
N GLY A 215 -5.15 -7.32 -6.73
CA GLY A 215 -4.98 -6.29 -5.70
C GLY A 215 -4.27 -5.04 -6.23
N ARG A 216 -3.30 -5.20 -7.14
CA ARG A 216 -2.68 -4.07 -7.84
C ARG A 216 -3.62 -3.38 -8.82
N SER A 217 -4.43 -4.15 -9.54
CA SER A 217 -5.43 -3.61 -10.46
C SER A 217 -6.53 -2.86 -9.69
N GLN A 218 -6.97 -3.41 -8.55
CA GLN A 218 -7.89 -2.74 -7.62
C GLN A 218 -7.33 -1.39 -7.18
N PHE A 219 -6.08 -1.36 -6.67
CA PHE A 219 -5.45 -0.12 -6.24
C PHE A 219 -5.28 0.90 -7.38
N LEU A 220 -4.93 0.45 -8.59
CA LEU A 220 -4.82 1.34 -9.75
C LEU A 220 -6.18 1.96 -10.12
N LEU A 221 -7.24 1.14 -10.17
CA LEU A 221 -8.60 1.62 -10.44
C LEU A 221 -9.02 2.63 -9.38
N LEU A 222 -8.74 2.34 -8.10
CA LEU A 222 -9.00 3.29 -7.02
C LEU A 222 -8.32 4.64 -7.27
N VAL A 223 -6.99 4.65 -7.45
CA VAL A 223 -6.22 5.88 -7.64
C VAL A 223 -6.71 6.67 -8.85
N VAL A 224 -6.91 6.01 -10.00
CA VAL A 224 -7.36 6.67 -11.23
C VAL A 224 -8.80 7.19 -11.07
N GLY A 225 -9.70 6.39 -10.51
CA GLY A 225 -11.09 6.77 -10.28
C GLY A 225 -11.20 7.97 -9.35
N VAL A 226 -10.42 7.97 -8.26
CA VAL A 226 -10.35 9.08 -7.30
C VAL A 226 -9.82 10.36 -7.97
N ILE A 227 -8.73 10.29 -8.76
CA ILE A 227 -8.19 11.45 -9.49
C ILE A 227 -9.21 12.01 -10.48
N LEU A 228 -9.87 11.15 -11.25
CA LEU A 228 -10.89 11.57 -12.23
C LEU A 228 -12.11 12.18 -11.56
N LEU A 229 -12.57 11.62 -10.43
CA LEU A 229 -13.69 12.15 -9.67
C LEU A 229 -13.36 13.57 -9.22
N PHE A 230 -12.16 13.77 -8.70
CA PHE A 230 -11.72 15.07 -8.21
C PHE A 230 -11.56 16.09 -9.33
N ALA A 231 -10.83 15.74 -10.39
CA ALA A 231 -10.66 16.59 -11.56
C ALA A 231 -12.03 16.96 -12.18
N GLY A 232 -12.94 15.99 -12.25
CA GLY A 232 -14.30 16.18 -12.71
C GLY A 232 -15.13 17.11 -11.83
N LYS A 233 -15.11 16.94 -10.51
CA LYS A 233 -15.82 17.83 -9.57
C LYS A 233 -15.21 19.24 -9.55
N PHE A 234 -13.89 19.35 -9.56
CA PHE A 234 -13.18 20.64 -9.53
C PHE A 234 -13.35 21.45 -10.81
N MET A 235 -13.32 20.80 -11.98
CA MET A 235 -13.52 21.47 -13.27
C MET A 235 -14.99 21.48 -13.72
N GLU A 236 -15.89 20.90 -12.92
CA GLU A 236 -17.32 20.73 -13.23
C GLU A 236 -17.58 19.96 -14.55
N VAL A 237 -16.75 18.96 -14.85
CA VAL A 237 -16.80 18.15 -16.07
C VAL A 237 -17.49 16.81 -15.81
N ALA A 238 -18.78 16.72 -16.15
CA ALA A 238 -19.61 15.53 -15.93
C ALA A 238 -19.04 14.22 -16.54
N PRO A 239 -18.45 14.20 -17.75
CA PRO A 239 -17.82 12.99 -18.29
C PRO A 239 -16.71 12.40 -17.40
N LEU A 240 -15.90 13.25 -16.76
CA LEU A 240 -14.83 12.79 -15.85
C LEU A 240 -15.43 12.17 -14.58
N ILE A 241 -16.51 12.77 -14.07
CA ILE A 241 -17.25 12.26 -12.90
C ILE A 241 -17.87 10.89 -13.20
N HIS A 242 -18.53 10.73 -14.36
CA HIS A 242 -19.11 9.44 -14.74
C HIS A 242 -18.06 8.36 -14.99
N ALA A 243 -16.96 8.70 -15.67
CA ALA A 243 -15.84 7.79 -15.86
C ALA A 243 -15.26 7.33 -14.52
N ALA A 244 -15.14 8.24 -13.55
CA ALA A 244 -14.71 7.92 -12.21
C ALA A 244 -15.62 6.91 -11.51
N TYR A 245 -16.95 7.07 -11.60
CA TYR A 245 -17.89 6.10 -11.01
C TYR A 245 -17.76 4.70 -11.62
N VAL A 246 -17.57 4.60 -12.94
CA VAL A 246 -17.36 3.30 -13.60
C VAL A 246 -16.07 2.65 -13.10
N ILE A 247 -15.00 3.43 -12.99
CA ILE A 247 -13.68 2.95 -12.54
C ILE A 247 -13.72 2.53 -11.06
N LEU A 248 -14.33 3.34 -10.19
CA LEU A 248 -14.52 3.01 -8.78
C LEU A 248 -15.47 1.81 -8.57
N GLY A 249 -16.49 1.66 -9.41
CA GLY A 249 -17.33 0.46 -9.40
C GLY A 249 -16.54 -0.80 -9.77
N GLY A 250 -15.63 -0.71 -10.75
CA GLY A 250 -14.72 -1.79 -11.11
C GLY A 250 -13.73 -2.15 -10.00
N GLU A 251 -13.25 -1.15 -9.26
CA GLU A 251 -12.42 -1.35 -8.07
C GLU A 251 -13.11 -2.22 -7.03
N LEU A 252 -14.37 -1.90 -6.70
CA LEU A 252 -15.17 -2.69 -5.75
C LEU A 252 -15.34 -4.13 -6.21
N ALA A 253 -15.58 -4.36 -7.50
CA ALA A 253 -15.69 -5.72 -8.06
C ALA A 253 -14.40 -6.53 -7.87
N PHE A 254 -13.23 -5.91 -8.04
CA PHE A 254 -11.94 -6.56 -7.76
C PHE A 254 -11.71 -6.74 -6.26
N GLY A 255 -12.15 -5.80 -5.42
CA GLY A 255 -12.15 -5.93 -3.96
C GLY A 255 -12.93 -7.16 -3.50
N PHE A 256 -14.16 -7.34 -3.97
CA PHE A 256 -14.97 -8.53 -3.65
C PHE A 256 -14.30 -9.83 -4.10
N ARG A 257 -13.74 -9.85 -5.31
CA ARG A 257 -12.99 -11.01 -5.80
C ARG A 257 -11.80 -11.34 -4.90
N ASN A 258 -11.07 -10.32 -4.44
CA ASN A 258 -9.90 -10.51 -3.58
C ASN A 258 -10.29 -11.07 -2.21
N ILE A 259 -11.41 -10.61 -1.64
CA ILE A 259 -11.96 -11.16 -0.39
C ILE A 259 -12.34 -12.64 -0.57
N ILE A 260 -13.07 -12.98 -1.63
CA ILE A 260 -13.49 -14.36 -1.92
C ILE A 260 -12.26 -15.26 -2.12
N SER A 261 -11.24 -14.77 -2.83
CA SER A 261 -10.01 -15.53 -3.06
C SER A 261 -9.20 -15.76 -1.79
N ALA A 262 -9.23 -14.83 -0.85
CA ALA A 262 -8.57 -14.99 0.44
C ALA A 262 -9.27 -16.06 1.28
N TYR A 263 -10.61 -16.01 1.33
CA TYR A 263 -11.41 -16.98 2.09
C TYR A 263 -11.21 -18.42 1.62
N ARG A 264 -11.24 -18.66 0.30
CA ARG A 264 -11.01 -20.01 -0.27
C ARG A 264 -9.61 -20.55 -0.01
N ALA A 265 -8.60 -19.66 0.02
CA ALA A 265 -7.22 -20.07 0.27
C ALA A 265 -6.97 -20.45 1.74
N GLU A 266 -7.83 -20.02 2.66
CA GLU A 266 -7.81 -20.44 4.06
C GLU A 266 -8.50 -21.81 4.22
N GLU A 267 -9.66 -22.02 3.56
CA GLU A 267 -10.33 -23.34 3.52
C GLU A 267 -9.40 -24.44 2.98
N ASP A 268 -8.74 -24.19 1.84
CA ASP A 268 -7.80 -25.14 1.22
C ASP A 268 -6.57 -25.46 2.11
N ALA A 269 -6.25 -24.60 3.09
CA ALA A 269 -5.11 -24.77 4.00
C ALA A 269 -5.48 -25.45 5.33
N GLU A 270 -6.77 -25.48 5.69
CA GLU A 270 -7.29 -26.24 6.83
C GLU A 270 -7.50 -27.72 6.48
N ASP A 271 -7.65 -28.03 5.19
CA ASP A 271 -7.84 -29.39 4.67
C ASP A 271 -6.52 -30.14 4.33
N GLU A 272 -5.34 -29.51 4.46
CA GLU A 272 -3.98 -30.10 4.30
C GLU A 272 -3.31 -30.47 5.64
#